data_AF-A0A7C2Z365-F1
#
_entry.id   AF-A0A7C2Z365-F1
#
_cell.length_a   1.000
_cell.length_b   1.000
_cell.length_c   1.000
_cell.angle_alpha   90.00
_cell.angle_beta   90.00
_cell.angle_gamma   90.00
#
_symmetry.space_group_name_H-M   'P 1'
#
loop_
_entity.id
_entity.type
_entity.pdbx_description
1 polymer ?
#
loop_
_entity_poly.entity_id
_entity_poly.type
_entity_poly.pdbx_seq_one_letter_code
_entity_poly.pdbx_strand_id
1 'polypeptide(L)'
;MYGRRITENGERYNACVVVQNRIRKVRKRDRSLVVFDQGRIVHAILRAARSVGGFSFDHAPGVNDRLFSCGDDEHIAAFLSDVVVATLNRDPRHWIANFPPTIEEIQDTVIHVLRSFGFVTVADAYECWRWGKHWVRAGAITMDEFVGNGYPIPLHEETLAWNREHGCDNVEGLNAIIRTGKLPDLVAAATARYEQAVDGAAGKVLARAEGGNLRMIWISGPSSSGKTTTTVKLLQRLEREGLQFLMLNLDDYFWPLVEHPTDWLNDRNFETPEALDIQAINRHLRALLEGQTIEKPIYSFKEGRHVGTRPIRLRKGQFLLLDCLHGFYPPLTAGIEREAMFRLYIEAANMLYEGDGTSERLTQFTDVRLLRRMLRDAKHRNHPPLQTLLHWHYVRAGELFSIIPLMGLADHVVDGGMPFDLPVLKPFFLPDGIWPKPDEVAPYDTFLDARLRYRRIASLLPQVAGLTLWEAEDHALIPGDHLVREFIGGSTLKIPHNE
;
A
#
# COMPACT_ATOMS: atom_id res chain seq x y z
N MET A 1 26.60 -11.17 6.04
CA MET A 1 27.94 -11.79 6.03
C MET A 1 28.54 -11.95 4.61
N TYR A 2 28.26 -11.04 3.67
CA TYR A 2 29.08 -10.85 2.46
C TYR A 2 29.23 -9.35 2.24
N GLY A 3 30.17 -8.79 2.97
CA GLY A 3 30.46 -7.36 2.99
C GLY A 3 31.81 -7.17 3.67
N ARG A 4 32.87 -7.72 3.08
CA ARG A 4 34.28 -7.32 3.26
C ARG A 4 35.18 -8.30 2.50
N ARG A 5 36.18 -7.73 1.82
CA ARG A 5 37.22 -8.33 0.96
C ARG A 5 36.84 -8.50 -0.50
N ILE A 6 36.90 -7.39 -1.26
CA ILE A 6 37.65 -7.33 -2.51
C ILE A 6 38.22 -5.90 -2.63
N THR A 7 39.47 -5.72 -2.23
CA THR A 7 40.32 -4.57 -2.58
C THR A 7 41.60 -5.14 -3.17
N GLU A 8 42.20 -4.39 -4.09
CA GLU A 8 43.47 -4.68 -4.82
C GLU A 8 43.30 -5.46 -6.14
N ASN A 9 42.91 -4.74 -7.19
CA ASN A 9 43.80 -4.44 -8.33
C ASN A 9 43.01 -3.76 -9.46
N GLY A 10 43.60 -2.70 -10.00
CA GLY A 10 43.01 -1.81 -11.02
C GLY A 10 42.98 -2.42 -12.42
N GLU A 11 42.25 -3.52 -12.59
CA GLU A 11 41.84 -4.01 -13.91
C GLU A 11 40.37 -3.65 -14.14
N ARG A 12 40.06 -3.10 -15.33
CA ARG A 12 38.68 -2.90 -15.78
C ARG A 12 37.98 -4.26 -15.74
N TYR A 13 37.04 -4.43 -14.81
CA TYR A 13 36.23 -5.64 -14.68
C TYR A 13 35.33 -5.82 -15.91
N ASN A 14 35.87 -6.48 -16.95
CA ASN A 14 35.07 -7.26 -17.90
C ASN A 14 34.88 -8.65 -17.28
N ALA A 15 33.93 -8.78 -16.37
CA ALA A 15 33.53 -10.08 -15.85
C ALA A 15 32.03 -10.09 -15.57
N CYS A 16 31.25 -10.25 -16.63
CA CYS A 16 29.96 -10.92 -16.51
C CYS A 16 30.29 -12.30 -15.93
N VAL A 17 29.99 -12.51 -14.64
CA VAL A 17 30.12 -13.84 -14.03
C VAL A 17 29.17 -14.73 -14.81
N VAL A 18 29.69 -15.59 -15.68
CA VAL A 18 28.87 -16.55 -16.41
C VAL A 18 28.27 -17.51 -15.38
N VAL A 19 27.03 -17.25 -14.97
CA VAL A 19 26.34 -18.12 -14.03
C VAL A 19 26.03 -19.43 -14.75
N GLN A 20 26.67 -20.51 -14.30
CA GLN A 20 26.38 -21.84 -14.83
C GLN A 20 24.95 -22.23 -14.44
N ASN A 21 23.99 -22.09 -15.36
CA ASN A 21 22.63 -22.52 -15.14
C ASN A 21 22.54 -24.06 -15.09
N ARG A 22 22.08 -24.61 -13.95
CA ARG A 22 21.89 -26.06 -13.76
C ARG A 22 20.42 -26.48 -13.85
N ILE A 23 19.51 -25.51 -14.03
CA ILE A 23 18.07 -25.71 -14.05
C ILE A 23 17.63 -25.99 -15.48
N ARG A 24 17.08 -27.18 -15.72
CA ARG A 24 16.63 -27.61 -17.08
C ARG A 24 15.17 -27.30 -17.36
N LYS A 25 14.33 -27.44 -16.34
CA LYS A 25 12.87 -27.29 -16.43
C LYS A 25 12.37 -26.32 -15.38
N VAL A 26 11.14 -25.86 -15.56
CA VAL A 26 10.35 -25.14 -14.56
C VAL A 26 8.95 -25.77 -14.52
N ARG A 27 8.36 -25.85 -13.33
CA ARG A 27 7.00 -26.35 -13.13
C ARG A 27 6.01 -25.19 -13.16
N LYS A 28 5.07 -25.23 -14.10
CA LYS A 28 3.93 -24.30 -14.13
C LYS A 28 2.88 -24.68 -13.07
N ARG A 29 1.95 -23.75 -12.82
CA ARG A 29 0.84 -23.94 -11.87
C ARG A 29 -0.07 -25.12 -12.21
N ASP A 30 -0.28 -25.40 -13.51
CA ASP A 30 -1.00 -26.59 -14.02
C ASP A 30 -0.19 -27.90 -13.88
N ARG A 31 0.94 -27.85 -13.18
CA ARG A 31 1.92 -28.92 -12.97
C ARG A 31 2.66 -29.37 -14.23
N SER A 32 2.42 -28.74 -15.39
CA SER A 32 3.19 -29.03 -16.60
C SER A 32 4.63 -28.55 -16.44
N LEU A 33 5.55 -29.31 -17.02
CA LEU A 33 6.97 -29.00 -17.01
C LEU A 33 7.36 -28.39 -18.36
N VAL A 34 7.96 -27.19 -18.33
CA VAL A 34 8.49 -26.53 -19.53
C VAL A 34 9.98 -26.27 -19.38
N VAL A 35 10.67 -26.05 -20.50
CA VAL A 35 12.09 -25.71 -20.50
C VAL A 35 12.32 -24.41 -19.73
N PHE A 36 13.35 -24.40 -18.89
CA PHE A 36 13.77 -23.18 -18.19
C PHE A 36 14.36 -22.19 -19.19
N ASP A 37 13.89 -20.94 -19.14
CA ASP A 37 14.28 -19.87 -20.05
C ASP A 37 14.60 -18.61 -19.23
N GLN A 38 15.89 -18.34 -19.05
CA GLN A 38 16.37 -17.17 -18.30
C GLN A 38 15.97 -15.85 -18.98
N GLY A 39 15.82 -15.82 -20.31
CA GLY A 39 15.40 -14.62 -21.04
C GLY A 39 14.03 -14.12 -20.59
N ARG A 40 13.15 -15.00 -20.12
CA ARG A 40 11.86 -14.60 -19.53
C ARG A 40 12.03 -13.82 -18.23
N ILE A 41 13.04 -14.15 -17.43
CA ILE A 41 13.34 -13.44 -16.19
C ILE A 41 13.87 -12.04 -16.52
N VAL A 42 14.85 -11.94 -17.43
CA VAL A 42 15.37 -10.67 -17.93
C VAL A 42 14.26 -9.77 -18.45
N HIS A 43 13.40 -10.28 -19.34
CA HIS A 43 12.30 -9.51 -19.91
C HIS A 43 11.27 -9.07 -18.86
N ALA A 44 10.98 -9.91 -17.86
CA ALA A 44 10.03 -9.56 -16.81
C ALA A 44 10.57 -8.47 -15.88
N ILE A 45 11.85 -8.57 -15.49
CA ILE A 45 12.56 -7.54 -14.72
C ILE A 45 12.63 -6.21 -15.50
N LEU A 46 13.05 -6.26 -16.76
CA LEU A 46 13.18 -5.06 -17.61
C LEU A 46 11.83 -4.38 -17.85
N ARG A 47 10.76 -5.16 -18.03
CA ARG A 47 9.40 -4.62 -18.16
C ARG A 47 8.96 -3.90 -16.89
N ALA A 48 9.25 -4.47 -15.72
CA ALA A 48 8.93 -3.81 -14.45
C ALA A 48 9.71 -2.49 -14.30
N ALA A 49 11.02 -2.50 -14.59
CA ALA A 49 11.86 -1.30 -14.53
C ALA A 49 11.34 -0.20 -15.46
N ARG A 50 11.13 -0.51 -16.75
CA ARG A 50 10.60 0.45 -17.73
C ARG A 50 9.23 1.01 -17.35
N SER A 51 8.39 0.22 -16.68
CA SER A 51 7.06 0.69 -16.25
C SER A 51 7.09 1.79 -15.19
N VAL A 52 8.22 1.96 -14.48
CA VAL A 52 8.41 2.98 -13.45
C VAL A 52 9.44 4.04 -13.85
N GLY A 53 9.82 4.09 -15.14
CA GLY A 53 10.81 5.04 -15.66
C GLY A 53 12.26 4.55 -15.71
N GLY A 54 12.49 3.24 -15.50
CA GLY A 54 13.80 2.59 -15.55
C GLY A 54 14.40 2.31 -14.17
N PHE A 55 15.56 1.65 -14.12
CA PHE A 55 16.20 1.33 -12.84
C PHE A 55 16.71 2.58 -12.12
N SER A 56 17.02 3.64 -12.87
CA SER A 56 17.51 4.91 -12.34
C SER A 56 16.55 5.51 -11.31
N PHE A 57 15.25 5.21 -11.38
CA PHE A 57 14.27 5.64 -10.38
C PHE A 57 14.64 5.18 -8.96
N ASP A 58 15.18 3.97 -8.83
CA ASP A 58 15.65 3.39 -7.55
C ASP A 58 17.16 3.58 -7.33
N HIS A 59 17.81 4.52 -8.03
CA HIS A 59 19.21 4.84 -7.77
C HIS A 59 19.38 5.32 -6.32
N ALA A 60 20.26 4.63 -5.59
CA ALA A 60 20.51 4.84 -4.19
C ALA A 60 22.04 4.94 -3.95
N PRO A 61 22.56 6.15 -3.70
CA PRO A 61 23.97 6.35 -3.43
C PRO A 61 24.50 5.49 -2.28
N GLY A 62 25.65 4.85 -2.50
CA GLY A 62 26.29 3.90 -1.60
C GLY A 62 25.64 2.51 -1.56
N VAL A 63 24.62 2.24 -2.38
CA VAL A 63 23.90 0.96 -2.41
C VAL A 63 24.10 0.26 -3.75
N ASN A 64 23.67 0.89 -4.85
CA ASN A 64 23.62 0.26 -6.18
C ASN A 64 24.45 0.99 -7.24
N ASP A 65 25.30 1.96 -6.86
CA ASP A 65 26.12 2.74 -7.81
C ASP A 65 26.95 1.86 -8.76
N ARG A 66 27.49 0.76 -8.24
CA ARG A 66 28.29 -0.17 -9.04
C ARG A 66 27.50 -0.75 -10.21
N LEU A 67 26.21 -1.02 -10.03
CA LEU A 67 25.37 -1.56 -11.11
C LEU A 67 25.20 -0.54 -12.23
N PHE A 68 24.97 0.73 -11.89
CA PHE A 68 24.86 1.82 -12.87
C PHE A 68 26.19 2.16 -13.55
N SER A 69 27.32 1.84 -12.93
CA SER A 69 28.63 1.99 -13.58
C SER A 69 28.93 0.91 -14.64
N CYS A 70 28.14 -0.16 -14.67
CA CYS A 70 28.40 -1.35 -15.49
C CYS A 70 27.53 -1.44 -16.77
N GLY A 71 26.52 -0.60 -16.95
CA GLY A 71 25.70 -0.57 -18.17
C GLY A 71 24.35 0.11 -18.02
N ASP A 72 23.51 -0.04 -19.05
CA ASP A 72 22.12 0.43 -19.10
C ASP A 72 21.14 -0.55 -18.38
N ASP A 73 19.84 -0.26 -18.49
CA ASP A 73 18.77 -1.05 -17.86
C ASP A 73 18.79 -2.52 -18.31
N GLU A 74 19.15 -2.81 -19.56
CA GLU A 74 19.28 -4.16 -20.10
C GLU A 74 20.42 -4.93 -19.41
N HIS A 75 21.56 -4.29 -19.22
CA HIS A 75 22.70 -4.89 -18.52
C HIS A 75 22.36 -5.14 -17.04
N ILE A 76 21.68 -4.20 -16.37
CA ILE A 76 21.23 -4.37 -14.99
C ILE A 76 20.24 -5.53 -14.89
N ALA A 77 19.25 -5.61 -15.79
CA ALA A 77 18.27 -6.70 -15.80
C ALA A 77 18.93 -8.07 -16.06
N ALA A 78 19.90 -8.14 -16.96
CA ALA A 78 20.67 -9.36 -17.22
C ALA A 78 21.45 -9.80 -15.98
N PHE A 79 22.19 -8.88 -15.35
CA PHE A 79 22.92 -9.16 -14.11
C PHE A 79 22.01 -9.65 -12.99
N LEU A 80 20.88 -8.98 -12.75
CA LEU A 80 19.93 -9.39 -11.71
C LEU A 80 19.34 -10.76 -12.03
N SER A 81 19.07 -11.06 -13.30
CA SER A 81 18.63 -12.39 -13.71
C SER A 81 19.70 -13.47 -13.47
N ASP A 82 20.98 -13.16 -13.65
CA ASP A 82 22.07 -14.07 -13.30
C ASP A 82 22.09 -14.37 -11.80
N VAL A 83 21.88 -13.35 -10.96
CA VAL A 83 21.78 -13.54 -9.51
C VAL A 83 20.55 -14.36 -9.13
N VAL A 84 19.41 -14.21 -9.83
CA VAL A 84 18.22 -15.05 -9.64
C VAL A 84 18.55 -16.52 -9.94
N VAL A 85 19.20 -16.80 -11.07
CA VAL A 85 19.62 -18.17 -11.43
C VAL A 85 20.61 -18.72 -10.41
N ALA A 86 21.60 -17.92 -9.99
CA ALA A 86 22.56 -18.32 -8.98
C ALA A 86 21.89 -18.66 -7.64
N THR A 87 20.86 -17.91 -7.26
CA THR A 87 20.07 -18.13 -6.04
C THR A 87 19.25 -19.41 -6.12
N LEU A 88 18.52 -19.62 -7.22
CA LEU A 88 17.75 -20.84 -7.46
C LEU A 88 18.64 -22.09 -7.53
N ASN A 89 19.85 -21.96 -8.09
CA ASN A 89 20.84 -23.04 -8.16
C ASN A 89 21.33 -23.51 -6.78
N ARG A 90 21.12 -22.73 -5.70
CA ARG A 90 21.57 -23.14 -4.35
C ARG A 90 20.78 -24.31 -3.80
N ASP A 91 19.58 -24.56 -4.31
CA ASP A 91 18.81 -25.75 -3.99
C ASP A 91 19.13 -26.88 -4.98
N PRO A 92 19.81 -27.97 -4.54
CA PRO A 92 20.17 -29.07 -5.43
C PRO A 92 18.97 -29.79 -6.04
N ARG A 93 17.77 -29.67 -5.45
CA ARG A 93 16.54 -30.26 -5.99
C ARG A 93 16.24 -29.72 -7.38
N HIS A 94 16.48 -28.42 -7.60
CA HIS A 94 16.23 -27.73 -8.87
C HIS A 94 17.09 -28.23 -10.04
N TRP A 95 18.19 -28.94 -9.76
CA TRP A 95 19.05 -29.52 -10.80
C TRP A 95 18.41 -30.77 -11.42
N ILE A 96 17.44 -31.38 -10.72
CA ILE A 96 16.74 -32.58 -11.15
C ILE A 96 15.51 -32.17 -11.95
N ALA A 97 15.40 -32.63 -13.21
CA ALA A 97 14.34 -32.22 -14.11
C ALA A 97 12.90 -32.54 -13.64
N ASN A 98 12.75 -33.46 -12.69
CA ASN A 98 11.46 -33.83 -12.08
C ASN A 98 11.12 -33.03 -10.81
N PHE A 99 12.10 -32.33 -10.24
CA PHE A 99 11.92 -31.42 -9.10
C PHE A 99 12.40 -29.99 -9.43
N PRO A 100 12.01 -29.42 -10.59
CA PRO A 100 12.41 -28.07 -10.94
C PRO A 100 11.72 -27.03 -10.04
N PRO A 101 12.23 -25.80 -10.00
CA PRO A 101 11.55 -24.71 -9.34
C PRO A 101 10.18 -24.47 -9.97
N THR A 102 9.25 -23.93 -9.20
CA THR A 102 7.97 -23.43 -9.69
C THR A 102 8.11 -22.03 -10.28
N ILE A 103 7.11 -21.60 -11.05
CA ILE A 103 7.06 -20.21 -11.52
C ILE A 103 6.99 -19.24 -10.33
N GLU A 104 6.25 -19.60 -9.29
CA GLU A 104 6.10 -18.83 -8.07
C GLU A 104 7.44 -18.69 -7.33
N GLU A 105 8.21 -19.78 -7.16
CA GLU A 105 9.55 -19.74 -6.56
C GLU A 105 10.52 -18.86 -7.36
N ILE A 106 10.45 -18.87 -8.70
CA ILE A 106 11.24 -17.95 -9.54
C ILE A 106 10.81 -16.51 -9.30
N GLN A 107 9.50 -16.23 -9.28
CA GLN A 107 8.98 -14.87 -9.07
C GLN A 107 9.34 -14.32 -7.69
N ASP A 108 9.26 -15.14 -6.64
CA ASP A 108 9.68 -14.78 -5.29
C ASP A 108 11.19 -14.50 -5.24
N THR A 109 11.99 -15.30 -5.95
CA THR A 109 13.44 -15.06 -6.06
C THR A 109 13.73 -13.75 -6.79
N VAL A 110 12.99 -13.41 -7.86
CA VAL A 110 13.13 -12.12 -8.56
C VAL A 110 12.89 -10.95 -7.62
N ILE A 111 11.82 -10.98 -6.84
CA ILE A 111 11.50 -9.92 -5.87
C ILE A 111 12.58 -9.83 -4.78
N HIS A 112 13.01 -10.98 -4.25
CA HIS A 112 14.08 -11.03 -3.26
C HIS A 112 15.37 -10.38 -3.78
N VAL A 113 15.76 -10.70 -5.01
CA VAL A 113 16.94 -10.12 -5.66
C VAL A 113 16.76 -8.63 -5.89
N LEU A 114 15.66 -8.17 -6.48
CA LEU A 114 15.39 -6.74 -6.70
C LEU A 114 15.48 -5.95 -5.38
N ARG A 115 14.79 -6.41 -4.33
CA ARG A 115 14.81 -5.77 -3.00
C ARG A 115 16.21 -5.77 -2.37
N SER A 116 16.97 -6.85 -2.55
CA SER A 116 18.33 -7.01 -1.99
C SER A 116 19.37 -6.10 -2.66
N PHE A 117 19.13 -5.69 -3.92
CA PHE A 117 19.96 -4.69 -4.63
C PHE A 117 19.39 -3.27 -4.55
N GLY A 118 18.34 -3.05 -3.76
CA GLY A 118 17.77 -1.72 -3.51
C GLY A 118 16.77 -1.24 -4.56
N PHE A 119 16.36 -2.09 -5.51
CA PHE A 119 15.36 -1.78 -6.53
C PHE A 119 13.93 -2.00 -5.99
N VAL A 120 13.57 -1.22 -4.97
CA VAL A 120 12.30 -1.37 -4.22
C VAL A 120 11.09 -1.03 -5.08
N THR A 121 11.10 0.10 -5.79
CA THR A 121 9.97 0.52 -6.64
C THR A 121 9.79 -0.43 -7.81
N VAL A 122 10.89 -0.90 -8.42
CA VAL A 122 10.85 -1.92 -9.47
C VAL A 122 10.30 -3.25 -8.95
N ALA A 123 10.68 -3.66 -7.74
CA ALA A 123 10.15 -4.86 -7.09
C ALA A 123 8.64 -4.74 -6.83
N ASP A 124 8.19 -3.61 -6.30
CA ASP A 124 6.77 -3.35 -6.02
C ASP A 124 5.95 -3.36 -7.34
N ALA A 125 6.46 -2.74 -8.40
CA ALA A 125 5.83 -2.77 -9.73
C ALA A 125 5.73 -4.20 -10.31
N TYR A 126 6.80 -4.98 -10.18
CA TYR A 126 6.82 -6.39 -10.58
C TYR A 126 5.81 -7.21 -9.78
N GLU A 127 5.74 -6.97 -8.47
CA GLU A 127 4.85 -7.67 -7.53
C GLU A 127 3.38 -7.30 -7.73
N CYS A 128 3.05 -6.03 -7.99
CA CYS A 128 1.68 -5.67 -8.35
C CYS A 128 1.27 -6.32 -9.68
N TRP A 129 2.15 -6.27 -10.68
CA TRP A 129 1.87 -6.87 -11.99
C TRP A 129 1.65 -8.39 -11.89
N ARG A 130 2.51 -9.11 -11.14
CA ARG A 130 2.39 -10.58 -11.00
C ARG A 130 1.05 -10.97 -10.37
N TRP A 131 0.62 -10.23 -9.34
CA TRP A 131 -0.63 -10.49 -8.61
C TRP A 131 -1.85 -10.02 -9.40
N GLY A 132 -1.80 -8.88 -10.08
CA GLY A 132 -2.89 -8.50 -10.99
C GLY A 132 -3.07 -9.51 -12.12
N LYS A 133 -2.00 -10.03 -12.73
CA LYS A 133 -2.11 -11.14 -13.69
C LYS A 133 -2.63 -12.42 -13.04
N HIS A 134 -2.35 -12.67 -11.76
CA HIS A 134 -2.97 -13.78 -11.02
C HIS A 134 -4.49 -13.59 -10.95
N TRP A 135 -4.97 -12.41 -10.56
CA TRP A 135 -6.39 -12.12 -10.43
C TRP A 135 -7.12 -12.13 -11.77
N VAL A 136 -6.50 -11.65 -12.85
CA VAL A 136 -7.04 -11.79 -14.21
C VAL A 136 -7.23 -13.27 -14.57
N ARG A 137 -6.22 -14.11 -14.33
CA ARG A 137 -6.31 -15.55 -14.61
C ARG A 137 -7.32 -16.28 -13.74
N ALA A 138 -7.52 -15.81 -12.51
CA ALA A 138 -8.53 -16.34 -11.59
C ALA A 138 -9.96 -15.89 -11.94
N GLY A 139 -10.13 -15.00 -12.94
CA GLY A 139 -11.43 -14.44 -13.31
C GLY A 139 -11.97 -13.42 -12.30
N ALA A 140 -11.12 -12.95 -11.38
CA ALA A 140 -11.52 -11.98 -10.36
C ALA A 140 -11.59 -10.55 -10.91
N ILE A 141 -10.77 -10.24 -11.92
CA ILE A 141 -10.76 -8.96 -12.64
C ILE A 141 -10.58 -9.22 -14.15
N THR A 142 -11.05 -8.30 -14.96
CA THR A 142 -10.82 -8.24 -16.41
C THR A 142 -9.46 -7.57 -16.72
N MET A 143 -9.06 -7.56 -17.99
CA MET A 143 -7.90 -6.78 -18.41
C MET A 143 -8.16 -5.27 -18.39
N ASP A 144 -9.42 -4.83 -18.46
CA ASP A 144 -9.78 -3.42 -18.37
C ASP A 144 -9.73 -2.93 -16.91
N GLU A 145 -10.04 -3.81 -15.95
CA GLU A 145 -9.89 -3.55 -14.51
C GLU A 145 -8.43 -3.76 -14.02
N PHE A 146 -7.53 -4.24 -14.88
CA PHE A 146 -6.14 -4.52 -14.51
C PHE A 146 -5.29 -3.25 -14.46
N VAL A 147 -4.85 -2.88 -13.26
CA VAL A 147 -4.11 -1.64 -12.98
C VAL A 147 -2.60 -1.67 -13.29
N GLY A 148 -2.14 -2.67 -14.05
CA GLY A 148 -0.76 -2.74 -14.50
C GLY A 148 0.25 -2.94 -13.37
N ASN A 149 1.06 -1.92 -13.10
CA ASN A 149 2.15 -1.94 -12.11
C ASN A 149 1.75 -1.38 -10.73
N GLY A 150 0.47 -1.05 -10.52
CA GLY A 150 -0.02 -0.53 -9.25
C GLY A 150 0.17 0.98 -9.05
N TYR A 151 0.57 1.69 -10.11
CA TYR A 151 0.58 3.15 -10.17
C TYR A 151 -0.48 3.57 -11.20
N PRO A 152 -1.75 3.80 -10.79
CA PRO A 152 -2.83 4.10 -11.71
C PRO A 152 -2.58 5.44 -12.41
N ILE A 153 -2.00 5.38 -13.61
CA ILE A 153 -1.59 6.54 -14.40
C ILE A 153 -2.71 7.58 -14.52
N PRO A 154 -3.99 7.23 -14.81
CA PRO A 154 -5.05 8.23 -14.91
C PRO A 154 -5.26 9.02 -13.60
N LEU A 155 -5.23 8.36 -12.45
CA LEU A 155 -5.36 9.01 -11.14
C LEU A 155 -4.16 9.93 -10.86
N HIS A 156 -2.95 9.46 -11.18
CA HIS A 156 -1.74 10.26 -10.97
C HIS A 156 -1.69 11.49 -11.89
N GLU A 157 -2.04 11.33 -13.17
CA GLU A 157 -2.10 12.42 -14.13
C GLU A 157 -3.15 13.46 -13.74
N GLU A 158 -4.34 13.02 -13.30
CA GLU A 158 -5.40 13.93 -12.81
C GLU A 158 -4.92 14.72 -11.59
N THR A 159 -4.30 14.04 -10.61
CA THR A 159 -3.79 14.70 -9.41
C THR A 159 -2.65 15.67 -9.71
N LEU A 160 -1.69 15.29 -10.57
CA LEU A 160 -0.59 16.18 -10.96
C LEU A 160 -1.08 17.38 -11.77
N ALA A 161 -2.06 17.19 -12.65
CA ALA A 161 -2.69 18.27 -13.41
C ALA A 161 -3.37 19.27 -12.46
N TRP A 162 -4.18 18.78 -11.52
CA TRP A 162 -4.82 19.62 -10.51
C TRP A 162 -3.78 20.35 -9.66
N ASN A 163 -2.71 19.68 -9.23
CA ASN A 163 -1.66 20.31 -8.42
C ASN A 163 -0.96 21.44 -9.20
N ARG A 164 -0.76 21.28 -10.52
CA ARG A 164 -0.14 22.30 -11.37
C ARG A 164 -1.02 23.54 -11.50
N GLU A 165 -2.32 23.36 -11.64
CA GLU A 165 -3.30 24.46 -11.67
C GLU A 165 -3.29 25.29 -10.37
N HIS A 166 -2.92 24.67 -9.25
CA HIS A 166 -2.87 25.30 -7.93
C HIS A 166 -1.44 25.68 -7.49
N GLY A 167 -0.44 25.52 -8.36
CA GLY A 167 0.96 25.88 -8.09
C GLY A 167 1.63 25.03 -7.00
N CYS A 168 1.13 23.81 -6.76
CA CYS A 168 1.63 22.90 -5.73
C CYS A 168 2.10 21.55 -6.30
N ASP A 169 2.40 21.46 -7.60
CA ASP A 169 2.87 20.22 -8.24
C ASP A 169 4.29 19.82 -7.88
N ASN A 170 5.06 20.71 -7.23
CA ASN A 170 6.39 20.43 -6.71
C ASN A 170 6.60 21.01 -5.29
N VAL A 171 7.64 20.54 -4.60
CA VAL A 171 7.95 20.94 -3.22
C VAL A 171 8.21 22.45 -3.11
N GLU A 172 8.94 23.06 -4.06
CA GLU A 172 9.20 24.51 -4.02
C GLU A 172 7.95 25.37 -4.24
N GLY A 173 7.06 24.95 -5.13
CA GLY A 173 5.75 25.56 -5.33
C GLY A 173 4.91 25.54 -4.06
N LEU A 174 4.83 24.37 -3.41
CA LEU A 174 4.16 24.23 -2.12
C LEU A 174 4.81 25.11 -1.03
N ASN A 175 6.14 25.17 -0.99
CA ASN A 175 6.88 26.05 -0.07
C ASN A 175 6.57 27.53 -0.32
N ALA A 176 6.40 27.94 -1.58
CA ALA A 176 6.04 29.31 -1.94
C ALA A 176 4.61 29.66 -1.47
N ILE A 177 3.65 28.74 -1.61
CA ILE A 177 2.28 28.91 -1.11
C ILE A 177 2.29 29.17 0.41
N ILE A 178 3.07 28.39 1.16
CA ILE A 178 3.16 28.52 2.62
C ILE A 178 3.83 29.84 3.00
N ARG A 179 4.98 30.17 2.40
CA ARG A 179 5.70 31.43 2.67
C ARG A 179 4.90 32.68 2.35
N THR A 180 3.99 32.60 1.38
CA THR A 180 3.12 33.72 0.98
C THR A 180 1.80 33.76 1.74
N GLY A 181 1.57 32.86 2.71
CA GLY A 181 0.36 32.83 3.53
C GLY A 181 -0.89 32.33 2.81
N LYS A 182 -0.74 31.66 1.66
CA LYS A 182 -1.85 31.18 0.80
C LYS A 182 -2.27 29.74 1.08
N LEU A 183 -1.72 29.11 2.13
CA LEU A 183 -2.10 27.75 2.50
C LEU A 183 -3.60 27.57 2.78
N PRO A 184 -4.32 28.50 3.44
CA PRO A 184 -5.77 28.35 3.66
C PRO A 184 -6.56 28.15 2.36
N ASP A 185 -6.20 28.85 1.29
CA ASP A 185 -6.86 28.72 -0.02
C ASP A 185 -6.63 27.32 -0.62
N LEU A 186 -5.40 26.82 -0.53
CA LEU A 186 -5.06 25.47 -0.98
C LEU A 186 -5.78 24.39 -0.15
N VAL A 187 -5.88 24.57 1.17
CA VAL A 187 -6.62 23.66 2.05
C VAL A 187 -8.09 23.63 1.67
N ALA A 188 -8.72 24.78 1.48
CA ALA A 188 -10.11 24.88 1.07
C ALA A 188 -10.35 24.21 -0.29
N ALA A 189 -9.49 24.47 -1.29
CA ALA A 189 -9.60 23.90 -2.62
C ALA A 189 -9.47 22.37 -2.64
N ALA A 190 -8.46 21.82 -1.98
CA ALA A 190 -8.28 20.37 -1.90
C ALA A 190 -9.36 19.69 -1.06
N THR A 191 -9.81 20.33 0.03
CA THR A 191 -10.97 19.84 0.82
C THR A 191 -12.21 19.75 -0.07
N ALA A 192 -12.50 20.79 -0.85
CA ALA A 192 -13.65 20.80 -1.75
C ALA A 192 -13.57 19.68 -2.80
N ARG A 193 -12.39 19.43 -3.40
CA ARG A 193 -12.17 18.31 -4.33
C ARG A 193 -12.47 16.96 -3.67
N TYR A 194 -11.98 16.75 -2.45
CA TYR A 194 -12.27 15.53 -1.69
C TYR A 194 -13.77 15.39 -1.35
N GLU A 195 -14.42 16.43 -0.84
CA GLU A 195 -15.85 16.37 -0.51
C GLU A 195 -16.71 16.09 -1.74
N GLN A 196 -16.38 16.67 -2.89
CA GLN A 196 -17.06 16.37 -4.16
C GLN A 196 -16.93 14.90 -4.58
N ALA A 197 -15.76 14.29 -4.36
CA ALA A 197 -15.58 12.85 -4.61
C ALA A 197 -16.47 12.03 -3.67
N VAL A 198 -16.56 12.39 -2.38
CA VAL A 198 -17.45 11.71 -1.43
C VAL A 198 -18.93 11.91 -1.78
N ASP A 199 -19.32 13.10 -2.23
CA ASP A 199 -20.67 13.37 -2.76
C ASP A 199 -20.97 12.50 -3.99
N GLY A 200 -20.01 12.38 -4.90
CA GLY A 200 -20.11 11.51 -6.07
C GLY A 200 -20.25 10.03 -5.72
N ALA A 201 -19.55 9.56 -4.67
CA ALA A 201 -19.72 8.21 -4.14
C ALA A 201 -21.13 8.02 -3.56
N ALA A 202 -21.61 8.98 -2.75
CA ALA A 202 -22.95 8.94 -2.15
C ALA A 202 -24.04 8.89 -3.22
N GLY A 203 -23.96 9.73 -4.25
CA GLY A 203 -24.92 9.75 -5.37
C GLY A 203 -24.99 8.40 -6.10
N LYS A 204 -23.85 7.75 -6.35
CA LYS A 204 -23.82 6.41 -6.97
C LYS A 204 -24.41 5.32 -6.06
N VAL A 205 -24.18 5.41 -4.75
CA VAL A 205 -24.79 4.47 -3.78
C VAL A 205 -26.31 4.62 -3.77
N LEU A 206 -26.82 5.86 -3.72
CA LEU A 206 -28.26 6.14 -3.72
C LEU A 206 -28.92 5.62 -5.00
N ALA A 207 -28.36 5.92 -6.16
CA ALA A 207 -28.86 5.40 -7.44
C ALA A 207 -28.93 3.86 -7.48
N ARG A 208 -27.94 3.18 -6.89
CA ARG A 208 -27.92 1.70 -6.82
C ARG A 208 -28.89 1.14 -5.77
N ALA A 209 -29.11 1.87 -4.67
CA ALA A 209 -30.08 1.53 -3.65
C ALA A 209 -31.52 1.62 -4.18
N GLU A 210 -31.84 2.65 -4.97
CA GLU A 210 -33.14 2.80 -5.65
C GLU A 210 -33.44 1.64 -6.61
N GLY A 211 -32.40 1.11 -7.27
CA GLY A 211 -32.50 -0.08 -8.13
C GLY A 211 -32.81 -1.39 -7.38
N GLY A 212 -32.83 -1.38 -6.04
CA GLY A 212 -33.30 -2.49 -5.20
C GLY A 212 -32.33 -3.67 -5.02
N ASN A 213 -31.24 -3.73 -5.78
CA ASN A 213 -30.29 -4.85 -5.72
C ASN A 213 -29.21 -4.67 -4.65
N LEU A 214 -28.88 -3.43 -4.26
CA LEU A 214 -27.81 -3.15 -3.30
C LEU A 214 -28.16 -3.72 -1.91
N ARG A 215 -27.21 -4.44 -1.31
CA ARG A 215 -27.34 -4.99 0.06
C ARG A 215 -26.15 -4.66 0.95
N MET A 216 -24.97 -4.42 0.36
CA MET A 216 -23.75 -4.12 1.11
C MET A 216 -22.84 -3.10 0.43
N ILE A 217 -22.08 -2.38 1.25
CA ILE A 217 -21.10 -1.39 0.83
C ILE A 217 -19.74 -1.80 1.42
N TRP A 218 -18.77 -2.00 0.54
CA TRP A 218 -17.38 -2.25 0.88
C TRP A 218 -16.58 -0.96 0.73
N ILE A 219 -15.84 -0.61 1.77
CA ILE A 219 -14.86 0.48 1.76
C ILE A 219 -13.50 -0.15 1.93
N SER A 220 -12.66 -0.01 0.90
CA SER A 220 -11.33 -0.62 0.82
C SER A 220 -10.28 0.40 0.40
N GLY A 221 -9.03 0.12 0.72
CA GLY A 221 -7.94 1.06 0.52
C GLY A 221 -6.75 0.75 1.43
N PRO A 222 -5.53 1.13 1.03
CA PRO A 222 -4.29 0.89 1.77
C PRO A 222 -4.31 1.53 3.16
N SER A 223 -3.34 1.14 4.00
CA SER A 223 -3.23 1.72 5.35
C SER A 223 -2.96 3.23 5.28
N SER A 224 -3.60 4.00 6.16
CA SER A 224 -3.46 5.47 6.24
C SER A 224 -3.90 6.26 4.99
N SER A 225 -4.83 5.72 4.22
CA SER A 225 -5.54 6.41 3.12
C SER A 225 -6.65 7.36 3.59
N GLY A 226 -7.10 7.26 4.85
CA GLY A 226 -8.23 8.04 5.39
C GLY A 226 -9.59 7.36 5.20
N LYS A 227 -9.59 6.03 5.08
CA LYS A 227 -10.81 5.19 4.96
C LYS A 227 -11.83 5.51 6.03
N THR A 228 -11.43 5.45 7.29
CA THR A 228 -12.37 5.58 8.41
C THR A 228 -13.07 6.93 8.43
N THR A 229 -12.34 8.01 8.17
CA THR A 229 -12.96 9.34 8.02
C THR A 229 -13.90 9.39 6.82
N THR A 230 -13.47 8.88 5.66
CA THR A 230 -14.31 8.84 4.45
C THR A 230 -15.58 8.00 4.66
N THR A 231 -15.47 6.86 5.35
CA THR A 231 -16.58 6.00 5.76
C THR A 231 -17.60 6.80 6.54
N VAL A 232 -17.19 7.50 7.60
CA VAL A 232 -18.09 8.32 8.42
C VAL A 232 -18.75 9.42 7.59
N LYS A 233 -17.98 10.13 6.75
CA LYS A 233 -18.51 11.23 5.91
C LYS A 233 -19.46 10.73 4.83
N LEU A 234 -19.24 9.55 4.27
CA LEU A 234 -20.17 8.88 3.35
C LEU A 234 -21.46 8.50 4.07
N LEU A 235 -21.37 7.84 5.22
CA LEU A 235 -22.54 7.42 5.98
C LEU A 235 -23.42 8.61 6.37
N GLN A 236 -22.83 9.69 6.86
CA GLN A 236 -23.59 10.89 7.22
C GLN A 236 -24.42 11.44 6.05
N ARG A 237 -23.91 11.35 4.81
CA ARG A 237 -24.66 11.75 3.61
C ARG A 237 -25.81 10.79 3.34
N LEU A 238 -25.53 9.49 3.36
CA LEU A 238 -26.54 8.47 3.08
C LEU A 238 -27.63 8.38 4.15
N GLU A 239 -27.30 8.60 5.42
CA GLU A 239 -28.24 8.63 6.54
C GLU A 239 -29.18 9.84 6.46
N ARG A 240 -28.72 10.99 5.95
CA ARG A 240 -29.60 12.15 5.68
C ARG A 240 -30.67 11.83 4.64
N GLU A 241 -30.35 10.94 3.70
CA GLU A 241 -31.29 10.40 2.70
C GLU A 241 -32.12 9.20 3.24
N GLY A 242 -32.01 8.89 4.53
CA GLY A 242 -32.82 7.88 5.20
C GLY A 242 -32.30 6.44 5.10
N LEU A 243 -31.12 6.21 4.53
CA LEU A 243 -30.50 4.88 4.52
C LEU A 243 -30.03 4.53 5.94
N GLN A 244 -30.13 3.25 6.30
CA GLN A 244 -29.69 2.74 7.59
C GLN A 244 -28.65 1.64 7.40
N PHE A 245 -27.70 1.56 8.32
CA PHE A 245 -26.55 0.67 8.19
C PHE A 245 -26.36 -0.24 9.39
N LEU A 246 -25.90 -1.46 9.13
CA LEU A 246 -25.24 -2.30 10.10
C LEU A 246 -23.75 -2.30 9.75
N MET A 247 -22.93 -1.73 10.62
CA MET A 247 -21.48 -1.74 10.42
C MET A 247 -20.85 -3.00 10.98
N LEU A 248 -20.08 -3.71 10.15
CA LEU A 248 -19.36 -4.91 10.55
C LEU A 248 -17.85 -4.62 10.58
N ASN A 249 -17.29 -4.45 11.78
CA ASN A 249 -15.84 -4.43 11.95
C ASN A 249 -15.27 -5.82 11.67
N LEU A 250 -14.38 -5.93 10.68
CA LEU A 250 -13.74 -7.19 10.31
C LEU A 250 -12.52 -7.53 11.17
N ASP A 251 -11.97 -6.58 11.91
CA ASP A 251 -10.87 -6.83 12.85
C ASP A 251 -11.25 -7.85 13.94
N ASP A 252 -12.54 -7.97 14.27
CA ASP A 252 -13.02 -8.99 15.20
C ASP A 252 -12.82 -10.44 14.70
N TYR A 253 -12.46 -10.62 13.44
CA TYR A 253 -12.22 -11.93 12.81
C TYR A 253 -10.73 -12.27 12.68
N PHE A 254 -9.81 -11.50 13.25
CA PHE A 254 -8.40 -11.90 13.29
C PHE A 254 -8.22 -13.26 13.98
N TRP A 255 -7.31 -14.08 13.47
CA TRP A 255 -6.88 -15.27 14.19
C TRP A 255 -6.19 -14.89 15.52
N PRO A 256 -6.22 -15.75 16.55
CA PRO A 256 -5.44 -15.54 17.78
C PRO A 256 -3.94 -15.40 17.48
N LEU A 257 -3.20 -14.60 18.27
CA LEU A 257 -1.77 -14.29 18.07
C LEU A 257 -0.85 -15.52 17.92
N VAL A 258 -1.24 -16.66 18.48
CA VAL A 258 -0.50 -17.93 18.38
C VAL A 258 -0.51 -18.52 16.97
N GLU A 259 -1.51 -18.19 16.16
CA GLU A 259 -1.65 -18.65 14.77
C GLU A 259 -0.84 -17.79 13.79
N HIS A 260 -0.37 -16.62 14.23
CA HIS A 260 0.40 -15.70 13.39
C HIS A 260 1.90 -16.03 13.50
N PRO A 261 2.55 -16.51 12.43
CA PRO A 261 3.98 -16.75 12.45
C PRO A 261 4.73 -15.43 12.67
N THR A 262 5.86 -15.52 13.36
CA THR A 262 6.80 -14.41 13.51
C THR A 262 7.95 -14.53 12.53
N ASP A 263 8.48 -13.38 12.11
CA ASP A 263 9.67 -13.31 11.28
C ASP A 263 10.97 -13.17 12.08
N TRP A 264 12.07 -12.87 11.37
CA TRP A 264 13.39 -12.68 11.96
C TRP A 264 13.51 -11.42 12.83
N LEU A 265 12.54 -10.51 12.79
CA LEU A 265 12.41 -9.35 13.68
C LEU A 265 11.45 -9.63 14.85
N ASN A 266 10.95 -10.86 14.97
CA ASN A 266 9.89 -11.25 15.90
C ASN A 266 8.59 -10.44 15.69
N ASP A 267 8.36 -10.01 14.46
CA ASP A 267 7.19 -9.26 14.03
C ASP A 267 6.15 -10.21 13.42
N ARG A 268 4.86 -9.87 13.52
CA ARG A 268 3.73 -10.68 13.04
C ARG A 268 3.04 -9.98 11.88
N ASN A 269 2.74 -10.75 10.83
CA ASN A 269 2.05 -10.20 9.67
C ASN A 269 0.52 -10.17 9.83
N PHE A 270 -0.01 -9.04 10.28
CA PHE A 270 -1.46 -8.78 10.32
C PHE A 270 -2.01 -8.12 9.05
N GLU A 271 -1.14 -7.84 8.07
CA GLU A 271 -1.47 -7.04 6.88
C GLU A 271 -1.87 -7.92 5.69
N THR A 272 -1.88 -9.25 5.86
CA THR A 272 -2.33 -10.21 4.85
C THR A 272 -3.80 -10.56 5.10
N PRO A 273 -4.64 -10.72 4.06
CA PRO A 273 -6.05 -11.07 4.28
C PRO A 273 -6.24 -12.42 4.99
N GLU A 274 -5.27 -13.33 4.89
CA GLU A 274 -5.25 -14.63 5.58
C GLU A 274 -5.08 -14.51 7.10
N ALA A 275 -4.71 -13.34 7.62
CA ALA A 275 -4.73 -13.04 9.05
C ALA A 275 -6.16 -13.08 9.63
N LEU A 276 -7.19 -12.99 8.77
CA LEU A 276 -8.60 -13.07 9.13
C LEU A 276 -9.18 -14.47 8.90
N ASP A 277 -10.15 -14.86 9.72
CA ASP A 277 -10.99 -16.04 9.47
C ASP A 277 -12.01 -15.73 8.35
N ILE A 278 -11.53 -15.76 7.10
CA ILE A 278 -12.31 -15.53 5.89
C ILE A 278 -13.50 -16.50 5.79
N GLN A 279 -13.38 -17.72 6.33
CA GLN A 279 -14.47 -18.69 6.28
C GLN A 279 -15.61 -18.28 7.23
N ALA A 280 -15.29 -17.87 8.46
CA ALA A 280 -16.28 -17.32 9.39
C ALA A 280 -16.92 -16.05 8.84
N ILE A 281 -16.13 -15.13 8.26
CA ILE A 281 -16.65 -13.92 7.62
C ILE A 281 -17.69 -14.31 6.56
N ASN A 282 -17.34 -15.16 5.59
CA ASN A 282 -18.26 -15.55 4.52
C ASN A 282 -19.55 -16.20 5.04
N ARG A 283 -19.47 -17.07 6.06
CA ARG A 283 -20.67 -17.66 6.68
C ARG A 283 -21.54 -16.56 7.30
N HIS A 284 -20.93 -15.63 8.03
CA HIS A 284 -21.62 -14.55 8.71
C HIS A 284 -22.23 -13.54 7.74
N LEU A 285 -21.54 -13.18 6.65
CA LEU A 285 -22.08 -12.29 5.63
C LEU A 285 -23.35 -12.89 4.98
N ARG A 286 -23.32 -14.17 4.61
CA ARG A 286 -24.50 -14.83 4.01
C ARG A 286 -25.68 -14.90 5.00
N ALA A 287 -25.43 -15.33 6.22
CA ALA A 287 -26.45 -15.38 7.27
C ALA A 287 -27.07 -13.99 7.53
N LEU A 288 -26.26 -12.93 7.58
CA LEU A 288 -26.75 -11.55 7.72
C LEU A 288 -27.60 -11.14 6.52
N LEU A 289 -27.17 -11.43 5.29
CA LEU A 289 -27.93 -11.11 4.07
C LEU A 289 -29.27 -11.87 3.99
N GLU A 290 -29.35 -13.06 4.58
CA GLU A 290 -30.56 -13.85 4.77
C GLU A 290 -31.43 -13.37 5.96
N GLY A 291 -30.97 -12.35 6.69
CA GLY A 291 -31.68 -11.78 7.83
C GLY A 291 -31.63 -12.65 9.10
N GLN A 292 -30.67 -13.58 9.18
CA GLN A 292 -30.40 -14.40 10.37
C GLN A 292 -29.56 -13.62 11.40
N THR A 293 -29.65 -14.03 12.66
CA THR A 293 -28.76 -13.55 13.72
C THR A 293 -27.47 -14.36 13.70
N ILE A 294 -26.32 -13.69 13.83
CA ILE A 294 -25.01 -14.33 13.97
C ILE A 294 -24.41 -14.04 15.34
N GLU A 295 -23.54 -14.93 15.80
CA GLU A 295 -22.66 -14.71 16.95
C GLU A 295 -21.36 -14.07 16.46
N LYS A 296 -21.35 -12.74 16.34
CA LYS A 296 -20.17 -12.01 15.88
C LYS A 296 -19.08 -12.12 16.95
N PRO A 297 -17.84 -12.52 16.60
CA PRO A 297 -16.75 -12.55 17.54
C PRO A 297 -16.41 -11.17 18.12
N ILE A 298 -15.78 -11.17 19.29
CA ILE A 298 -15.19 -9.99 19.92
C ILE A 298 -13.70 -10.28 20.10
N TYR A 299 -12.86 -9.55 19.37
CA TYR A 299 -11.41 -9.70 19.45
C TYR A 299 -10.81 -8.69 20.43
N SER A 300 -10.06 -9.18 21.41
CA SER A 300 -9.30 -8.32 22.31
C SER A 300 -7.90 -8.16 21.76
N PHE A 301 -7.56 -6.98 21.24
CA PHE A 301 -6.19 -6.66 20.82
C PHE A 301 -5.20 -6.68 22.00
N LYS A 302 -5.68 -6.40 23.22
CA LYS A 302 -4.87 -6.47 24.44
C LYS A 302 -4.48 -7.92 24.77
N GLU A 303 -5.40 -8.87 24.57
CA GLU A 303 -5.15 -10.29 24.84
C GLU A 303 -4.69 -11.07 23.60
N GLY A 304 -4.82 -10.48 22.42
CA GLY A 304 -4.46 -11.10 21.16
C GLY A 304 -5.31 -12.31 20.78
N ARG A 305 -6.58 -12.33 21.20
CA ARG A 305 -7.50 -13.46 20.99
C ARG A 305 -8.96 -13.04 21.10
N HIS A 306 -9.84 -13.95 20.70
CA HIS A 306 -11.27 -13.84 20.88
C HIS A 306 -11.62 -13.98 22.37
N VAL A 307 -12.45 -13.07 22.89
CA VAL A 307 -12.87 -13.04 24.30
C VAL A 307 -14.37 -13.28 24.50
N GLY A 308 -15.13 -13.37 23.41
CA GLY A 308 -16.55 -13.69 23.44
C GLY A 308 -17.21 -13.49 22.08
N THR A 309 -18.52 -13.55 22.07
CA THR A 309 -19.35 -13.19 20.92
C THR A 309 -20.45 -12.22 21.32
N ARG A 310 -21.03 -11.55 20.33
CA ARG A 310 -22.26 -10.77 20.50
C ARG A 310 -23.26 -11.09 19.38
N PRO A 311 -24.55 -11.25 19.71
CA PRO A 311 -25.57 -11.47 18.69
C PRO A 311 -25.77 -10.19 17.88
N ILE A 312 -25.67 -10.29 16.55
CA ILE A 312 -26.01 -9.19 15.64
C ILE A 312 -26.88 -9.70 14.48
N ARG A 313 -27.72 -8.83 13.94
CA ARG A 313 -28.67 -9.15 12.87
C ARG A 313 -28.83 -7.96 11.94
N LEU A 314 -28.77 -8.19 10.63
CA LEU A 314 -29.10 -7.18 9.64
C LEU A 314 -30.63 -7.01 9.58
N ARG A 315 -31.14 -5.85 9.97
CA ARG A 315 -32.58 -5.59 9.97
C ARG A 315 -33.08 -5.35 8.54
N LYS A 316 -34.38 -5.58 8.33
CA LYS A 316 -35.02 -5.25 7.06
C LYS A 316 -34.85 -3.76 6.76
N GLY A 317 -34.39 -3.42 5.56
CA GLY A 317 -34.12 -2.05 5.14
C GLY A 317 -32.74 -1.50 5.53
N GLN A 318 -31.92 -2.26 6.28
CA GLN A 318 -30.53 -1.90 6.53
C GLN A 318 -29.59 -2.45 5.45
N PHE A 319 -28.55 -1.68 5.16
CA PHE A 319 -27.41 -2.11 4.35
C PHE A 319 -26.27 -2.56 5.25
N LEU A 320 -25.51 -3.58 4.81
CA LEU A 320 -24.31 -3.99 5.52
C LEU A 320 -23.13 -3.12 5.08
N LEU A 321 -22.42 -2.50 6.02
CA LEU A 321 -21.24 -1.70 5.74
C LEU A 321 -19.99 -2.41 6.27
N LEU A 322 -18.97 -2.51 5.42
CA LEU A 322 -17.70 -3.15 5.75
C LEU A 322 -16.54 -2.21 5.40
N ASP A 323 -15.85 -1.70 6.43
CA ASP A 323 -14.58 -1.00 6.29
C ASP A 323 -13.45 -2.03 6.49
N CYS A 324 -12.67 -2.29 5.45
CA CYS A 324 -11.62 -3.30 5.47
C CYS A 324 -10.54 -3.00 4.44
N LEU A 325 -9.27 -3.11 4.86
CA LEU A 325 -8.11 -3.01 3.95
C LEU A 325 -8.31 -3.88 2.70
N HIS A 326 -8.73 -5.12 2.88
CA HIS A 326 -8.85 -6.16 1.86
C HIS A 326 -10.28 -6.33 1.32
N GLY A 327 -11.15 -5.32 1.42
CA GLY A 327 -12.57 -5.46 1.09
C GLY A 327 -12.90 -5.99 -0.32
N PHE A 328 -11.97 -5.87 -1.28
CA PHE A 328 -12.15 -6.38 -2.64
C PHE A 328 -11.49 -7.74 -2.90
N TYR A 329 -10.84 -8.32 -1.89
CA TYR A 329 -10.20 -9.63 -2.00
C TYR A 329 -11.25 -10.69 -2.33
N PRO A 330 -11.14 -11.41 -3.47
CA PRO A 330 -12.22 -12.28 -3.94
C PRO A 330 -12.65 -13.34 -2.92
N PRO A 331 -11.75 -13.97 -2.15
CA PRO A 331 -12.16 -14.89 -1.09
C PRO A 331 -13.04 -14.27 0.00
N LEU A 332 -12.96 -12.96 0.28
CA LEU A 332 -13.82 -12.28 1.28
C LEU A 332 -15.25 -11.99 0.77
N THR A 333 -15.48 -12.09 -0.54
CA THR A 333 -16.78 -11.83 -1.18
C THR A 333 -17.35 -13.08 -1.86
N ALA A 334 -16.80 -14.25 -1.54
CA ALA A 334 -17.16 -15.49 -2.20
C ALA A 334 -18.65 -15.83 -2.03
N GLY A 335 -19.36 -16.05 -3.14
CA GLY A 335 -20.78 -16.42 -3.13
C GLY A 335 -21.72 -15.27 -2.78
N ILE A 336 -21.29 -14.01 -2.94
CA ILE A 336 -22.16 -12.83 -2.90
C ILE A 336 -22.15 -12.21 -4.30
N GLU A 337 -23.34 -12.02 -4.86
CA GLU A 337 -23.51 -11.45 -6.21
C GLU A 337 -22.97 -10.01 -6.28
N ARG A 338 -22.35 -9.65 -7.41
CA ARG A 338 -21.73 -8.33 -7.60
C ARG A 338 -22.74 -7.19 -7.53
N GLU A 339 -23.95 -7.43 -8.00
CA GLU A 339 -25.08 -6.51 -8.02
C GLU A 339 -25.48 -6.07 -6.60
N ALA A 340 -25.31 -6.98 -5.63
CA ALA A 340 -25.59 -6.74 -4.22
C ALA A 340 -24.54 -5.88 -3.50
N MET A 341 -23.43 -5.58 -4.16
CA MET A 341 -22.30 -4.85 -3.58
C MET A 341 -22.11 -3.49 -4.25
N PHE A 342 -21.77 -2.49 -3.44
CA PHE A 342 -21.10 -1.28 -3.87
C PHE A 342 -19.67 -1.27 -3.31
N ARG A 343 -18.68 -0.91 -4.13
CA ARG A 343 -17.26 -0.95 -3.81
C ARG A 343 -16.67 0.47 -3.90
N LEU A 344 -16.37 1.07 -2.76
CA LEU A 344 -15.65 2.33 -2.65
C LEU A 344 -14.17 2.03 -2.38
N TYR A 345 -13.30 2.55 -3.24
CA TYR A 345 -11.85 2.52 -3.03
C TYR A 345 -11.33 3.89 -2.61
N ILE A 346 -10.39 3.90 -1.67
CA ILE A 346 -9.78 5.13 -1.19
C ILE A 346 -8.27 4.98 -1.27
N GLU A 347 -7.61 5.87 -2.01
CA GLU A 347 -6.15 5.98 -2.06
C GLU A 347 -5.71 7.28 -1.38
N ALA A 348 -4.42 7.43 -1.09
CA ALA A 348 -3.82 8.71 -0.74
C ALA A 348 -2.75 9.09 -1.77
N ALA A 349 -3.17 9.52 -2.95
CA ALA A 349 -2.27 9.94 -4.02
C ALA A 349 -1.88 11.41 -3.81
N ASN A 350 -0.88 11.66 -2.97
CA ASN A 350 -0.35 12.99 -2.65
C ASN A 350 1.03 13.24 -3.28
N MET A 351 1.23 12.71 -4.48
CA MET A 351 2.48 12.81 -5.23
C MET A 351 2.76 14.25 -5.66
N LEU A 352 3.98 14.72 -5.38
CA LEU A 352 4.52 15.99 -5.84
C LEU A 352 5.88 15.73 -6.50
N TYR A 353 6.34 16.59 -7.39
CA TYR A 353 7.74 16.53 -7.81
C TYR A 353 8.67 17.02 -6.69
N GLU A 354 9.82 16.36 -6.55
CA GLU A 354 10.86 16.75 -5.60
C GLU A 354 11.52 18.08 -6.00
N GLY A 355 11.92 18.89 -5.01
CA GLY A 355 12.56 20.18 -5.24
C GLY A 355 11.71 21.13 -6.08
N ASP A 356 12.31 21.66 -7.15
CA ASP A 356 11.66 22.52 -8.16
C ASP A 356 11.05 21.73 -9.33
N GLY A 357 11.11 20.40 -9.29
CA GLY A 357 10.60 19.49 -10.32
C GLY A 357 11.55 19.22 -11.48
N THR A 358 12.75 19.80 -11.51
CA THR A 358 13.73 19.56 -12.59
C THR A 358 14.24 18.12 -12.67
N SER A 359 14.18 17.38 -11.56
CA SER A 359 14.59 15.97 -11.51
C SER A 359 13.58 15.01 -12.13
N GLU A 360 12.35 15.48 -12.40
CA GLU A 360 11.18 14.68 -12.80
C GLU A 360 10.84 13.53 -11.82
N ARG A 361 11.47 13.52 -10.64
CA ARG A 361 11.19 12.53 -9.59
C ARG A 361 9.99 12.99 -8.79
N LEU A 362 9.06 12.06 -8.60
CA LEU A 362 7.96 12.24 -7.68
C LEU A 362 8.36 11.79 -6.28
N THR A 363 7.88 12.51 -5.26
CA THR A 363 7.80 12.01 -3.89
C THR A 363 7.04 10.68 -3.88
N GLN A 364 7.23 9.84 -2.86
CA GLN A 364 6.49 8.58 -2.78
C GLN A 364 5.27 8.73 -1.85
N PHE A 365 4.07 8.57 -2.38
CA PHE A 365 2.83 8.62 -1.59
C PHE A 365 2.78 7.58 -0.47
N THR A 366 3.44 6.43 -0.68
CA THR A 366 3.63 5.41 0.36
C THR A 366 4.37 5.94 1.59
N ASP A 367 5.26 6.92 1.42
CA ASP A 367 5.99 7.52 2.54
C ASP A 367 5.10 8.46 3.34
N VAL A 368 4.25 9.22 2.67
CA VAL A 368 3.28 10.06 3.35
C VAL A 368 2.27 9.20 4.12
N ARG A 369 1.83 8.07 3.55
CA ARG A 369 1.03 7.08 4.29
C ARG A 369 1.78 6.49 5.48
N LEU A 370 3.09 6.26 5.38
CA LEU A 370 3.91 5.83 6.52
C LEU A 370 3.93 6.90 7.62
N LEU A 371 4.13 8.18 7.28
CA LEU A 371 4.11 9.28 8.24
C LEU A 371 2.74 9.39 8.92
N ARG A 372 1.66 9.34 8.15
CA ARG A 372 0.27 9.28 8.67
C ARG A 372 0.09 8.10 9.63
N ARG A 373 0.61 6.91 9.27
CA ARG A 373 0.54 5.70 10.11
C ARG A 373 1.33 5.86 11.41
N MET A 374 2.55 6.38 11.36
CA MET A 374 3.40 6.61 12.54
C MET A 374 2.72 7.50 13.58
N LEU A 375 2.07 8.59 13.15
CA LEU A 375 1.34 9.47 14.08
C LEU A 375 0.15 8.76 14.73
N ARG A 376 -0.66 8.08 13.92
CA ARG A 376 -1.82 7.32 14.40
C ARG A 376 -1.39 6.24 15.39
N ASP A 377 -0.37 5.46 15.04
CA ASP A 377 0.07 4.30 15.82
C ASP A 377 0.78 4.71 17.11
N ALA A 378 1.58 5.80 17.08
CA ALA A 378 2.21 6.37 18.28
C ALA A 378 1.17 6.92 19.27
N LYS A 379 0.09 7.55 18.78
CA LYS A 379 -0.94 8.16 19.61
C LYS A 379 -1.96 7.16 20.16
N HIS A 380 -2.36 6.17 19.35
CA HIS A 380 -3.52 5.33 19.66
C HIS A 380 -3.19 3.85 19.94
N ARG A 381 -2.00 3.36 19.56
CA ARG A 381 -1.67 1.93 19.60
C ARG A 381 -0.45 1.58 20.42
N ASN A 382 0.18 2.55 21.09
CA ASN A 382 1.43 2.38 21.84
C ASN A 382 2.52 1.66 21.02
N HIS A 383 2.56 1.94 19.72
CA HIS A 383 3.48 1.31 18.78
C HIS A 383 4.54 2.33 18.34
N PRO A 384 5.82 2.14 18.71
CA PRO A 384 6.87 3.11 18.44
C PRO A 384 7.07 3.39 16.94
N PRO A 385 7.46 4.63 16.57
CA PRO A 385 7.73 5.02 15.18
C PRO A 385 8.72 4.11 14.46
N LEU A 386 9.78 3.67 15.16
CA LEU A 386 10.76 2.73 14.61
C LEU A 386 10.12 1.39 14.22
N GLN A 387 9.22 0.85 15.05
CA GLN A 387 8.55 -0.40 14.72
C GLN A 387 7.65 -0.24 13.50
N THR A 388 6.95 0.90 13.38
CA THR A 388 6.14 1.22 12.20
C THR A 388 6.99 1.25 10.92
N LEU A 389 8.19 1.86 10.99
CA LEU A 389 9.14 1.92 9.87
C LEU A 389 9.56 0.52 9.39
N LEU A 390 9.88 -0.37 10.33
CA LEU A 390 10.35 -1.74 10.07
C LEU A 390 9.21 -2.65 9.60
N HIS A 391 8.01 -2.50 10.18
CA HIS A 391 6.82 -3.30 9.85
C HIS A 391 6.27 -3.01 8.44
N TRP A 392 6.57 -1.84 7.86
CA TRP A 392 5.96 -1.37 6.61
C TRP A 392 6.16 -2.32 5.41
N HIS A 393 7.15 -3.20 5.43
CA HIS A 393 7.31 -4.22 4.40
C HIS A 393 6.11 -5.19 4.32
N TYR A 394 5.48 -5.54 5.46
CA TYR A 394 4.24 -6.32 5.47
C TYR A 394 3.06 -5.55 4.91
N VAL A 395 2.97 -4.26 5.27
CA VAL A 395 1.95 -3.36 4.74
C VAL A 395 2.03 -3.34 3.21
N ARG A 396 3.23 -3.17 2.66
CA ARG A 396 3.44 -3.18 1.20
C ARG A 396 3.13 -4.54 0.58
N ALA A 397 3.58 -5.64 1.18
CA ALA A 397 3.29 -6.98 0.67
C ALA A 397 1.78 -7.25 0.60
N GLY A 398 1.03 -6.92 1.67
CA GLY A 398 -0.42 -7.07 1.72
C GLY A 398 -1.15 -6.20 0.69
N GLU A 399 -0.71 -4.95 0.54
CA GLU A 399 -1.23 -4.00 -0.45
C GLU A 399 -1.06 -4.50 -1.88
N LEU A 400 0.15 -4.94 -2.23
CA LEU A 400 0.51 -5.40 -3.57
C LEU A 400 -0.08 -6.76 -3.93
N PHE A 401 -0.53 -7.53 -2.94
CA PHE A 401 -1.19 -8.81 -3.15
C PHE A 401 -2.71 -8.65 -3.38
N SER A 402 -3.38 -7.88 -2.51
CA SER A 402 -4.84 -7.99 -2.32
C SER A 402 -5.60 -6.67 -2.23
N ILE A 403 -4.92 -5.53 -2.38
CA ILE A 403 -5.55 -4.21 -2.32
C ILE A 403 -5.37 -3.50 -3.67
N ILE A 404 -4.13 -3.13 -4.01
CA ILE A 404 -3.80 -2.35 -5.19
C ILE A 404 -4.19 -3.08 -6.48
N PRO A 405 -3.82 -4.36 -6.70
CA PRO A 405 -4.17 -5.04 -7.95
C PRO A 405 -5.67 -5.17 -8.21
N LEU A 406 -6.49 -5.05 -7.16
CA LEU A 406 -7.93 -5.23 -7.18
C LEU A 406 -8.69 -3.91 -7.17
N MET A 407 -8.01 -2.76 -7.11
CA MET A 407 -8.67 -1.45 -7.04
C MET A 407 -9.55 -1.15 -8.27
N GLY A 408 -9.26 -1.75 -9.43
CA GLY A 408 -10.07 -1.62 -10.64
C GLY A 408 -11.50 -2.16 -10.49
N LEU A 409 -11.79 -2.93 -9.43
CA LEU A 409 -13.14 -3.39 -9.08
C LEU A 409 -14.05 -2.30 -8.48
N ALA A 410 -13.49 -1.12 -8.17
CA ALA A 410 -14.22 -0.04 -7.51
C ALA A 410 -15.34 0.54 -8.37
N ASP A 411 -16.50 0.78 -7.77
CA ASP A 411 -17.59 1.58 -8.37
C ASP A 411 -17.27 3.08 -8.30
N HIS A 412 -16.46 3.48 -7.33
CA HIS A 412 -16.00 4.85 -7.13
C HIS A 412 -14.64 4.86 -6.42
N VAL A 413 -13.76 5.79 -6.81
CA VAL A 413 -12.46 6.02 -6.18
C VAL A 413 -12.47 7.40 -5.55
N VAL A 414 -12.05 7.50 -4.28
CA VAL A 414 -11.82 8.76 -3.59
C VAL A 414 -10.32 8.89 -3.32
N ASP A 415 -9.76 10.05 -3.64
CA ASP A 415 -8.39 10.39 -3.26
C ASP A 415 -8.41 11.14 -1.92
N GLY A 416 -7.92 10.49 -0.88
CA GLY A 416 -7.68 11.06 0.45
C GLY A 416 -6.27 11.64 0.62
N GLY A 417 -5.48 11.71 -0.45
CA GLY A 417 -4.17 12.36 -0.47
C GLY A 417 -4.35 13.87 -0.58
N MET A 418 -3.61 14.63 0.24
CA MET A 418 -3.68 16.10 0.22
C MET A 418 -2.33 16.66 -0.24
N PRO A 419 -2.32 17.69 -1.11
CA PRO A 419 -1.07 18.32 -1.56
C PRO A 419 -0.29 18.96 -0.40
N PHE A 420 -0.98 19.32 0.69
CA PHE A 420 -0.40 19.91 1.89
C PHE A 420 -0.10 18.91 3.02
N ASP A 421 -0.20 17.60 2.78
CA ASP A 421 0.09 16.59 3.80
C ASP A 421 1.48 16.77 4.43
N LEU A 422 2.52 16.93 3.61
CA LEU A 422 3.90 17.05 4.10
C LEU A 422 4.10 18.27 5.03
N PRO A 423 3.66 19.49 4.67
CA PRO A 423 3.67 20.65 5.56
C PRO A 423 2.97 20.44 6.90
N VAL A 424 1.82 19.77 6.88
CA VAL A 424 0.99 19.53 8.07
C VAL A 424 1.60 18.44 8.96
N LEU A 425 2.21 17.42 8.37
CA LEU A 425 2.83 16.31 9.09
C LEU A 425 4.21 16.69 9.67
N LYS A 426 4.99 17.52 8.97
CA LYS A 426 6.37 17.91 9.35
C LYS A 426 6.56 18.27 10.83
N PRO A 427 5.74 19.15 11.46
CA PRO A 427 5.97 19.57 12.85
C PRO A 427 5.92 18.43 13.87
N PHE A 428 5.29 17.30 13.55
CA PHE A 428 5.26 16.14 14.44
C PHE A 428 6.51 15.27 14.35
N PHE A 429 7.35 15.47 13.33
CA PHE A 429 8.55 14.65 13.06
C PHE A 429 9.86 15.41 13.27
N LEU A 430 9.90 16.71 12.98
CA LEU A 430 11.10 17.54 13.05
C LEU A 430 10.82 18.91 13.69
N PRO A 431 11.81 19.55 14.35
CA PRO A 431 13.15 19.01 14.68
C PRO A 431 13.14 18.07 15.89
N ASP A 432 12.21 18.25 16.83
CA ASP A 432 12.13 17.50 18.10
C ASP A 432 10.95 16.50 18.12
N GLY A 433 10.58 15.99 16.94
CA GLY A 433 9.43 15.12 16.77
C GLY A 433 9.73 13.62 16.95
N ILE A 434 8.79 12.79 16.49
CA ILE A 434 8.82 11.33 16.71
C ILE A 434 9.63 10.56 15.66
N TRP A 435 10.33 11.24 14.74
CA TRP A 435 11.09 10.55 13.70
C TRP A 435 12.25 9.73 14.32
N PRO A 436 12.45 8.45 13.96
CA PRO A 436 13.50 7.63 14.56
C PRO A 436 14.89 8.24 14.41
N LYS A 437 15.67 8.23 15.49
CA LYS A 437 17.04 8.76 15.48
C LYS A 437 17.96 7.83 14.67
N PRO A 438 19.03 8.35 14.05
CA PRO A 438 19.96 7.53 13.28
C PRO A 438 20.52 6.31 14.04
N ASP A 439 20.83 6.48 15.33
CA ASP A 439 21.35 5.39 16.18
C ASP A 439 20.33 4.28 16.44
N GLU A 440 19.04 4.59 16.39
CA GLU A 440 17.95 3.59 16.55
C GLU A 440 17.78 2.76 15.28
N VAL A 441 18.08 3.33 14.11
CA VAL A 441 17.95 2.66 12.80
C VAL A 441 19.23 1.90 12.44
N ALA A 442 20.40 2.33 12.92
CA ALA A 442 21.70 1.75 12.61
C ALA A 442 21.80 0.22 12.79
N PRO A 443 21.18 -0.43 13.81
CA PRO A 443 21.21 -1.88 13.97
C PRO A 443 20.52 -2.66 12.85
N TYR A 444 19.67 -2.02 12.04
CA TYR A 444 18.90 -2.65 10.96
C TYR A 444 19.54 -2.41 9.58
N ASP A 445 20.87 -2.36 9.52
CA ASP A 445 21.65 -2.05 8.31
C ASP A 445 21.39 -3.00 7.13
N THR A 446 21.07 -4.27 7.44
CA THR A 446 20.70 -5.32 6.49
C THR A 446 19.25 -5.21 6.01
N PHE A 447 18.40 -4.44 6.70
CA PHE A 447 17.02 -4.20 6.27
C PHE A 447 16.96 -3.04 5.27
N LEU A 448 17.43 -3.30 4.05
CA LEU A 448 17.69 -2.29 3.05
C LEU A 448 16.45 -1.45 2.69
N ASP A 449 15.28 -2.07 2.54
CA ASP A 449 14.02 -1.40 2.23
C ASP A 449 13.67 -0.31 3.26
N ALA A 450 13.66 -0.67 4.55
CA ALA A 450 13.40 0.27 5.63
C ALA A 450 14.43 1.41 5.66
N ARG A 451 15.71 1.12 5.40
CA ARG A 451 16.79 2.11 5.37
C ARG A 451 16.67 3.08 4.18
N LEU A 452 16.33 2.59 2.99
CA LEU A 452 16.13 3.44 1.81
C LEU A 452 14.97 4.39 2.03
N ARG A 453 13.85 3.89 2.57
CA ARG A 453 12.70 4.71 2.95
C ARG A 453 13.07 5.74 4.01
N TYR A 454 13.79 5.33 5.06
CA TYR A 454 14.27 6.24 6.10
C TYR A 454 15.07 7.39 5.52
N ARG A 455 16.06 7.09 4.66
CA ARG A 455 16.91 8.12 4.02
C ARG A 455 16.11 9.07 3.14
N ARG A 456 15.18 8.54 2.34
CA ARG A 456 14.34 9.35 1.45
C ARG A 456 13.48 10.33 2.24
N ILE A 457 12.80 9.87 3.28
CA ILE A 457 11.96 10.73 4.14
C ILE A 457 12.82 11.74 4.92
N ALA A 458 13.95 11.29 5.50
CA ALA A 458 14.87 12.17 6.24
C ALA A 458 15.51 13.24 5.34
N SER A 459 15.64 12.98 4.04
CA SER A 459 16.07 13.97 3.04
C SER A 459 14.94 14.90 2.62
N LEU A 460 13.72 14.39 2.47
CA LEU A 460 12.56 15.15 1.98
C LEU A 460 12.00 16.13 3.01
N LEU A 461 11.74 15.68 4.25
CA LEU A 461 11.06 16.51 5.27
C LEU A 461 11.77 17.84 5.58
N PRO A 462 13.11 17.92 5.66
CA PRO A 462 13.79 19.20 5.85
C PRO A 462 13.53 20.21 4.73
N GLN A 463 13.34 19.75 3.48
CA GLN A 463 13.13 20.60 2.30
C GLN A 463 11.71 21.20 2.25
N VAL A 464 10.74 20.65 2.97
CA VAL A 464 9.36 21.12 2.98
C VAL A 464 9.20 22.27 3.97
N ALA A 465 8.58 23.39 3.60
CA ALA A 465 8.15 24.40 4.55
C ALA A 465 7.05 23.80 5.43
N GLY A 466 7.33 23.66 6.73
CA GLY A 466 6.40 23.06 7.68
C GLY A 466 5.52 24.11 8.33
N LEU A 467 4.33 23.70 8.74
CA LEU A 467 3.57 24.42 9.75
C LEU A 467 4.25 24.31 11.13
N THR A 468 3.87 25.19 12.03
CA THR A 468 4.04 24.99 13.47
C THR A 468 3.02 23.97 13.99
N LEU A 469 3.27 23.36 15.16
CA LEU A 469 2.29 22.50 15.82
C LEU A 469 0.97 23.23 16.08
N TRP A 470 1.02 24.50 16.48
CA TRP A 470 -0.16 25.32 16.73
C TRP A 470 -0.99 25.54 15.45
N GLU A 471 -0.35 25.85 14.32
CA GLU A 471 -1.06 25.98 13.03
C GLU A 471 -1.66 24.65 12.58
N ALA A 472 -0.96 23.53 12.77
CA ALA A 472 -1.51 22.20 12.45
C ALA A 472 -2.71 21.84 13.35
N GLU A 473 -2.74 22.33 14.59
CA GLU A 473 -3.85 22.14 15.52
C GLU A 473 -5.03 23.11 15.28
N ASP A 474 -4.81 24.25 14.63
CA ASP A 474 -5.83 25.27 14.39
C ASP A 474 -6.97 24.79 13.47
N HIS A 475 -8.20 24.77 14.01
CA HIS A 475 -9.41 24.40 13.26
C HIS A 475 -9.82 25.43 12.20
N ALA A 476 -9.33 26.67 12.28
CA ALA A 476 -9.55 27.67 11.23
C ALA A 476 -8.71 27.37 9.99
N LEU A 477 -7.50 26.82 10.16
CA LEU A 477 -6.63 26.42 9.05
C LEU A 477 -7.00 25.04 8.51
N ILE A 478 -7.15 24.05 9.40
CA ILE A 478 -7.50 22.67 9.03
C ILE A 478 -8.83 22.34 9.71
N PRO A 479 -9.97 22.29 8.99
CA PRO A 479 -11.26 22.02 9.59
C PRO A 479 -11.28 20.77 10.47
N GLY A 480 -12.05 20.79 11.56
CA GLY A 480 -12.11 19.69 12.51
C GLY A 480 -12.64 18.38 11.92
N ASP A 481 -13.46 18.44 10.86
CA ASP A 481 -14.00 17.28 10.16
C ASP A 481 -13.17 16.88 8.92
N HIS A 482 -12.01 17.50 8.74
CA HIS A 482 -11.12 17.23 7.61
C HIS A 482 -10.42 15.86 7.75
N LEU A 483 -10.20 15.15 6.64
CA LEU A 483 -9.62 13.80 6.63
C LEU A 483 -8.28 13.70 7.35
N VAL A 484 -7.41 14.71 7.20
CA VAL A 484 -6.06 14.72 7.82
C VAL A 484 -6.13 14.68 9.37
N ARG A 485 -7.24 15.12 9.98
CA ARG A 485 -7.46 15.06 11.43
C ARG A 485 -7.49 13.64 11.99
N GLU A 486 -7.70 12.62 11.14
CA GLU A 486 -7.53 11.21 11.49
C GLU A 486 -6.11 10.89 11.99
N PHE A 487 -5.10 11.61 11.47
CA PHE A 487 -3.69 11.32 11.73
C PHE A 487 -3.07 12.31 12.71
N ILE A 488 -3.31 13.61 12.51
CA ILE A 488 -2.74 14.66 13.38
C ILE A 488 -3.53 14.88 14.67
N GLY A 489 -4.77 14.35 14.74
CA GLY A 489 -5.68 14.58 15.86
C GLY A 489 -6.52 15.86 15.73
N GLY A 490 -7.37 16.09 16.74
CA GLY A 490 -8.31 17.22 16.74
C GLY A 490 -9.55 16.98 15.88
N SER A 491 -9.87 15.73 15.54
CA SER A 491 -11.06 15.40 14.75
C SER A 491 -12.34 15.70 15.52
N THR A 492 -13.31 16.34 14.87
CA THR A 492 -14.67 16.54 15.38
C THR A 492 -15.62 15.42 14.97
N LEU A 493 -15.18 14.51 14.09
CA LEU A 493 -15.95 13.35 13.67
C LEU A 493 -15.93 12.28 14.76
N LYS A 494 -17.12 11.79 15.12
CA LYS A 494 -17.26 10.61 15.98
C LYS A 494 -17.04 9.36 15.14
N ILE A 495 -15.87 8.74 15.32
CA ILE A 495 -15.55 7.47 14.66
C ILE A 495 -16.16 6.32 15.48
N PRO A 496 -17.10 5.55 14.91
CA PRO A 496 -17.86 4.52 15.65
C PRO A 496 -17.04 3.29 16.07
N HIS A 497 -15.72 3.28 15.84
CA HIS A 497 -14.82 2.17 16.17
C HIS A 497 -13.90 2.44 17.35
N ASN A 498 -13.96 3.62 17.97
CA ASN A 498 -13.08 3.98 19.08
C ASN A 498 -13.70 3.88 20.47
N GLU A 499 -14.95 3.43 20.62
CA GLU A 499 -15.55 2.94 21.88
C GLU A 499 -16.95 2.35 21.64
#